data_AF-A0A522GLI0-F1
#
_entry.id   AF-A0A522GLI0-F1
#
_cell.length_a   1.000
_cell.length_b   1.000
_cell.length_c   1.000
_cell.angle_alpha   90.00
_cell.angle_beta   90.00
_cell.angle_gamma   90.00
#
_symmetry.space_group_name_H-M   'P 1'
#
loop_
_entity.id
_entity.type
_entity.pdbx_description
1 polymer ?
#
loop_
_entity_poly.entity_id
_entity_poly.type
_entity_poly.pdbx_seq_one_letter_code
_entity_poly.pdbx_strand_id
1 'polypeptide(L)'
;MKTIDFSYFIERYNAGEMSDTEKQWFRKELDGNEKLRQEVNLRKQTDIVIKDQNIMSLRNKLMEIEKGRNANVAVKSSKKRIYLKYAAFVAGLAVIGSIALFSGKNLSSDEIINLYYKTYQAPTSQRSGLSELNTDFFLALEFYNTRDYEKAAALFNKVVENNPNDMQSVLLSGVSSFEERKYPEAKRSFVKVINDNDNLFIETAEWYLALCYVNTDEKEKAIQTLEAIKNDGGIYGKDARKILRKLK
;
A
#
# COMPACT_ATOMS: atom_id res chain seq x y z
N MET A 1 23.76 -46.60 -84.10
CA MET A 1 23.28 -47.50 -83.02
C MET A 1 23.17 -46.65 -81.76
N LYS A 2 21.98 -46.48 -81.16
CA LYS A 2 21.82 -45.66 -79.94
C LYS A 2 22.45 -46.42 -78.76
N THR A 3 23.43 -45.83 -78.09
CA THR A 3 23.96 -46.34 -76.82
C THR A 3 22.87 -46.22 -75.77
N ILE A 4 22.43 -47.34 -75.19
CA ILE A 4 21.48 -47.35 -74.07
C ILE A 4 22.21 -46.77 -72.85
N ASP A 5 21.67 -45.71 -72.25
CA ASP A 5 22.14 -45.22 -70.95
C ASP A 5 21.58 -46.13 -69.85
N PHE A 6 22.46 -46.88 -69.20
CA PHE A 6 22.08 -47.83 -68.17
C PHE A 6 21.87 -47.19 -66.79
N SER A 7 22.20 -45.91 -66.60
CA SER A 7 22.16 -45.25 -65.28
C SER A 7 20.80 -45.40 -64.60
N TYR A 8 19.71 -45.14 -65.32
CA TYR A 8 18.35 -45.28 -64.80
C TYR A 8 18.01 -46.72 -64.36
N PHE A 9 18.50 -47.71 -65.11
CA PHE A 9 18.27 -49.12 -64.80
C PHE A 9 19.12 -49.58 -63.61
N ILE A 10 20.35 -49.07 -63.46
CA ILE A 10 21.20 -49.40 -62.32
C ILE A 10 20.55 -48.96 -61.02
N GLU A 11 20.01 -47.73 -60.96
CA GLU A 11 19.34 -47.20 -59.76
C GLU A 11 18.11 -48.04 -59.39
N ARG A 12 17.21 -48.32 -60.35
CA ARG A 12 16.02 -49.15 -60.10
C ARG A 12 16.37 -50.58 -59.71
N TYR A 13 17.44 -51.15 -60.28
CA TYR A 13 17.92 -52.48 -59.92
C TYR A 13 18.44 -52.53 -58.47
N ASN A 14 19.25 -51.55 -58.07
CA ASN A 14 19.80 -51.45 -56.72
C ASN A 14 18.74 -51.12 -55.67
N ALA A 15 17.73 -50.32 -56.03
CA ALA A 15 16.57 -50.01 -55.18
C ALA A 15 15.56 -51.18 -55.07
N GLY A 16 15.64 -52.17 -55.97
CA GLY A 16 14.71 -53.31 -56.00
C GLY A 16 13.35 -53.00 -56.62
N GLU A 17 13.25 -51.93 -57.41
CA GLU A 17 12.01 -51.39 -57.97
C GLU A 17 11.71 -51.87 -59.40
N MET A 18 12.53 -52.79 -59.94
CA MET A 18 12.27 -53.42 -61.23
C MET A 18 11.21 -54.50 -61.14
N SER A 19 10.31 -54.54 -62.12
CA SER A 19 9.41 -55.69 -62.32
C SER A 19 10.20 -56.94 -62.70
N ASP A 20 9.60 -58.12 -62.56
CA ASP A 20 10.29 -59.40 -62.83
C ASP A 20 10.78 -59.52 -64.28
N THR A 21 10.03 -58.97 -65.25
CA THR A 21 10.39 -58.97 -66.66
C THR A 21 11.57 -58.02 -66.95
N GLU A 22 11.53 -56.80 -66.41
CA GLU A 22 12.63 -55.81 -66.49
C GLU A 22 13.90 -56.36 -65.84
N LYS A 23 13.77 -57.02 -64.69
CA LYS A 23 14.88 -57.60 -63.93
C LYS A 23 15.54 -58.76 -64.67
N GLN A 24 14.75 -59.62 -65.31
CA GLN A 24 15.27 -60.71 -66.14
C GLN A 24 16.01 -60.18 -67.37
N TRP A 25 15.46 -59.15 -68.04
CA TRP A 25 16.14 -58.48 -69.14
C TRP A 25 17.47 -57.85 -68.69
N PHE A 26 17.47 -57.10 -67.59
CA PHE A 26 18.65 -56.42 -67.09
C PHE A 26 19.75 -57.40 -66.65
N ARG A 27 19.37 -58.55 -66.06
CA ARG A 27 20.31 -59.63 -65.73
C ARG A 27 21.01 -60.21 -66.95
N LYS A 28 20.29 -60.43 -68.05
CA LYS A 28 20.91 -60.89 -69.31
C LYS A 28 21.92 -59.87 -69.84
N GLU A 29 21.63 -58.58 -69.70
CA GLU A 29 22.56 -57.52 -70.10
C GLU A 29 23.81 -57.48 -69.20
N LEU A 30 23.66 -57.72 -67.90
CA LEU A 30 24.79 -57.84 -66.96
C LEU A 30 25.69 -59.04 -67.26
N ASP A 31 25.14 -60.14 -67.78
CA ASP A 31 25.90 -61.33 -68.14
C ASP A 31 26.84 -61.07 -69.34
N GLY A 32 26.39 -60.26 -70.31
CA GLY A 32 27.15 -59.91 -71.50
C GLY A 32 28.08 -58.68 -71.36
N ASN A 33 27.98 -57.92 -70.27
CA ASN A 33 28.68 -56.64 -70.11
C ASN A 33 29.39 -56.49 -68.76
N GLU A 34 30.69 -56.75 -68.77
CA GLU A 34 31.56 -56.66 -67.58
C GLU A 34 31.65 -55.23 -67.01
N LYS A 35 31.69 -54.20 -67.88
CA LYS A 35 31.74 -52.79 -67.43
C LYS A 35 30.48 -52.40 -66.67
N LEU A 36 29.31 -52.80 -67.19
CA LEU A 36 28.03 -52.54 -66.53
C LEU A 36 27.95 -53.23 -65.16
N ARG A 37 28.47 -54.46 -65.06
CA ARG A 37 28.53 -55.21 -63.80
C ARG A 37 29.39 -54.50 -62.75
N GLN A 38 30.55 -54.00 -63.15
CA GLN A 38 31.44 -53.22 -62.28
C GLN A 38 30.77 -51.93 -61.80
N GLU A 39 30.07 -51.23 -62.69
CA GLU A 39 29.37 -49.98 -62.35
C GLU A 39 28.22 -50.21 -61.35
N VAL A 40 27.42 -51.26 -61.55
CA VAL A 40 26.34 -51.62 -60.62
C VAL A 40 26.89 -51.94 -59.22
N ASN A 41 27.98 -52.71 -59.17
CA ASN A 41 28.64 -53.05 -57.91
C ASN A 41 29.23 -51.81 -57.22
N LEU A 42 29.86 -50.90 -57.97
CA LEU A 42 30.42 -49.68 -57.41
C LEU A 42 29.34 -48.81 -56.75
N ARG A 43 28.24 -48.52 -57.46
CA ARG A 43 27.14 -47.70 -56.93
C ARG A 43 26.50 -48.35 -55.70
N LYS A 44 26.31 -49.68 -55.74
CA LYS A 44 25.80 -50.43 -54.59
C LYS A 44 26.69 -50.32 -53.35
N GLN A 45 28.02 -50.36 -53.53
CA GLN A 45 28.97 -50.18 -52.42
C GLN A 45 28.94 -48.74 -51.88
N THR A 46 28.86 -47.74 -52.76
CA THR A 46 28.73 -46.33 -52.36
C THR A 46 27.47 -46.09 -51.52
N ASP A 47 26.33 -46.65 -51.90
CA ASP A 47 25.08 -46.54 -51.14
C ASP A 47 25.16 -47.17 -49.75
N ILE A 48 25.86 -48.29 -49.60
CA ILE A 48 26.09 -48.96 -48.31
C ILE A 48 26.90 -48.04 -47.39
N VAL A 49 28.01 -47.48 -47.89
CA VAL A 49 28.89 -46.59 -47.11
C VAL A 49 28.17 -45.31 -46.69
N ILE A 50 27.36 -44.71 -47.56
CA ILE A 50 26.58 -43.49 -47.25
C ILE A 50 25.50 -43.79 -46.20
N LYS A 51 24.80 -44.93 -46.30
CA LYS A 51 23.81 -45.35 -45.30
C LYS A 51 24.44 -45.56 -43.93
N ASP A 52 25.62 -46.18 -43.85
CA ASP A 52 26.34 -46.41 -42.60
C ASP A 52 26.82 -45.09 -41.94
N GLN A 53 27.29 -44.12 -42.74
CA GLN A 53 27.65 -42.79 -42.23
C GLN A 53 26.44 -42.06 -41.62
N ASN A 54 25.28 -42.14 -42.27
CA ASN A 54 24.06 -41.52 -41.76
C ASN A 54 23.62 -42.14 -40.42
N ILE A 55 23.71 -43.47 -40.29
CA ILE A 55 23.38 -44.19 -39.05
C ILE A 55 24.35 -43.82 -37.92
N MET A 56 25.66 -43.74 -38.21
CA MET A 56 26.65 -43.29 -37.21
C MET A 56 26.41 -41.85 -36.77
N SER A 57 26.08 -40.95 -37.69
CA SER A 57 25.77 -39.55 -37.35
C SER A 57 24.54 -39.42 -36.45
N LEU A 58 23.51 -40.24 -36.69
CA LEU A 58 22.31 -40.28 -35.85
C LEU A 58 22.64 -40.80 -34.45
N ARG A 59 23.41 -41.89 -34.36
CA ARG A 59 23.88 -42.43 -33.06
C ARG A 59 24.66 -41.39 -32.26
N ASN A 60 25.57 -40.66 -32.89
CA ASN A 60 26.35 -39.62 -32.23
C ASN A 60 25.46 -38.47 -31.72
N LYS A 61 24.52 -37.99 -32.54
CA LYS A 61 23.54 -36.96 -32.12
C LYS A 61 22.68 -37.43 -30.94
N LEU A 62 22.22 -38.68 -30.96
CA LEU A 62 21.42 -39.25 -29.87
C LEU A 62 22.23 -39.36 -28.56
N MET A 63 23.50 -39.79 -28.63
CA MET A 63 24.38 -39.82 -27.45
C MET A 63 24.67 -38.42 -26.89
N GLU A 64 24.85 -37.41 -27.74
CA GLU A 64 25.02 -36.02 -27.29
C GLU A 64 23.77 -35.50 -26.57
N ILE A 65 22.58 -35.79 -27.10
CA ILE A 65 21.30 -35.41 -26.47
C ILE A 65 21.13 -36.11 -25.12
N GLU A 66 21.49 -37.39 -25.01
CA GLU A 66 21.43 -38.15 -23.77
C GLU A 66 22.39 -37.60 -22.70
N LYS A 67 23.64 -37.32 -23.07
CA LYS A 67 24.63 -36.66 -22.18
C LYS A 67 24.12 -35.28 -21.73
N GLY A 68 23.52 -34.51 -22.64
CA GLY A 68 22.92 -33.20 -22.34
C GLY A 68 21.71 -33.27 -21.41
N ARG A 69 20.88 -34.32 -21.49
CA ARG A 69 19.77 -34.53 -20.54
C ARG A 69 20.27 -34.91 -19.15
N ASN A 70 21.22 -35.85 -19.04
CA ASN A 70 21.74 -36.29 -17.75
C ASN A 70 22.48 -35.16 -16.99
N ALA A 71 23.17 -34.27 -17.71
CA ALA A 71 23.80 -33.08 -17.10
C ALA A 71 22.79 -32.01 -16.63
N ASN A 72 21.65 -31.84 -17.32
CA ASN A 72 20.65 -30.83 -16.98
C ASN A 72 19.68 -31.25 -15.86
N VAL A 73 19.49 -32.54 -15.64
CA VAL A 73 18.61 -33.06 -14.56
C VAL A 73 19.29 -32.98 -13.19
N ALA A 74 20.62 -33.06 -13.11
CA ALA A 74 21.34 -33.08 -11.83
C ALA A 74 21.48 -31.70 -11.13
N VAL A 75 21.31 -30.57 -11.83
CA VAL A 75 21.73 -29.24 -11.30
C VAL A 75 20.58 -28.27 -11.03
N LYS A 76 19.35 -28.51 -11.52
CA LYS A 76 18.29 -27.49 -11.52
C LYS A 76 17.32 -27.46 -10.32
N SER A 77 17.40 -28.35 -9.32
CA SER A 77 16.37 -28.42 -8.27
C SER A 77 16.72 -27.78 -6.90
N SER A 78 17.98 -27.38 -6.66
CA SER A 78 18.40 -26.91 -5.33
C SER A 78 18.32 -25.38 -5.14
N LYS A 79 18.86 -24.58 -6.09
CA LYS A 79 19.02 -23.13 -5.88
C LYS A 79 17.70 -22.35 -5.85
N LYS A 80 16.69 -22.72 -6.67
CA LYS A 80 15.38 -22.03 -6.69
C LYS A 80 14.67 -22.10 -5.33
N ARG A 81 14.72 -23.26 -4.65
CA ARG A 81 14.10 -23.42 -3.31
C ARG A 81 14.77 -22.54 -2.25
N ILE A 82 16.06 -22.30 -2.36
CA ILE A 82 16.81 -21.44 -1.43
C ILE A 82 16.40 -19.98 -1.62
N TYR A 83 16.36 -19.47 -2.87
CA TYR A 83 15.91 -18.10 -3.14
C TYR A 83 14.44 -17.87 -2.73
N LEU A 84 13.56 -18.86 -2.92
CA LEU A 84 12.17 -18.79 -2.46
C LEU A 84 12.05 -18.67 -0.92
N LYS A 85 12.92 -19.34 -0.16
CA LYS A 85 12.95 -19.21 1.33
C LYS A 85 13.40 -17.82 1.77
N TYR A 86 14.43 -17.26 1.13
CA TYR A 86 14.90 -15.91 1.45
C TYR A 86 13.90 -14.82 1.03
N ALA A 87 13.24 -14.97 -0.12
CA ALA A 87 12.19 -14.05 -0.55
C ALA A 87 11.00 -14.02 0.44
N ALA A 88 10.58 -15.19 0.95
CA ALA A 88 9.53 -15.27 1.97
C ALA A 88 9.94 -14.60 3.30
N PHE A 89 11.20 -14.73 3.72
CA PHE A 89 11.73 -14.07 4.92
C PHE A 89 11.77 -12.54 4.78
N VAL A 90 12.23 -12.03 3.63
CA VAL A 90 12.25 -10.58 3.36
C VAL A 90 10.84 -9.99 3.27
N ALA A 91 9.91 -10.70 2.62
CA ALA A 91 8.50 -10.28 2.59
C ALA A 91 7.87 -10.28 4.00
N GLY A 92 8.19 -11.28 4.83
CA GLY A 92 7.75 -11.31 6.23
C GLY A 92 8.28 -10.14 7.05
N LEU A 93 9.57 -9.80 6.93
CA LEU A 93 10.15 -8.62 7.58
C LEU A 93 9.56 -7.31 7.06
N ALA A 94 9.25 -7.21 5.76
CA ALA A 94 8.58 -6.04 5.21
C ALA A 94 7.16 -5.89 5.78
N VAL A 95 6.40 -6.98 5.89
CA VAL A 95 5.06 -6.99 6.49
C VAL A 95 5.12 -6.64 7.99
N ILE A 96 6.00 -7.29 8.75
CA ILE A 96 6.18 -7.02 10.19
C ILE A 96 6.69 -5.58 10.40
N GLY A 97 7.62 -5.11 9.57
CA GLY A 97 8.11 -3.74 9.58
C GLY A 97 7.00 -2.73 9.27
N SER A 98 6.17 -3.00 8.26
CA SER A 98 5.00 -2.15 7.97
C SER A 98 3.96 -2.17 9.09
N ILE A 99 3.68 -3.32 9.70
CA ILE A 99 2.80 -3.41 10.87
C ILE A 99 3.41 -2.66 12.06
N ALA A 100 4.72 -2.77 12.31
CA ALA A 100 5.38 -2.04 13.39
C ALA A 100 5.39 -0.51 13.16
N LEU A 101 5.57 -0.07 11.90
CA LEU A 101 5.52 1.34 11.52
C LEU A 101 4.09 1.92 11.56
N PHE A 102 3.06 1.11 11.33
CA PHE A 102 1.65 1.54 11.34
C PHE A 102 0.94 1.33 12.69
N SER A 103 1.33 0.33 13.48
CA SER A 103 0.72 0.02 14.79
C SER A 103 1.12 0.97 15.92
N GLY A 104 1.99 1.96 15.65
CA GLY A 104 2.51 2.89 16.66
C GLY A 104 2.02 4.34 16.52
N LYS A 105 1.29 4.71 15.46
CA LYS A 105 0.74 6.07 15.34
C LYS A 105 -0.63 6.13 15.98
N ASN A 106 -0.66 6.12 17.32
CA ASN A 106 -1.75 6.76 18.01
C ASN A 106 -1.75 8.22 17.54
N LEU A 107 -2.82 8.65 16.87
CA LEU A 107 -3.00 10.05 16.51
C LEU A 107 -2.81 10.86 17.80
N SER A 108 -1.89 11.82 17.81
CA SER A 108 -1.65 12.59 19.03
C SER A 108 -2.93 13.34 19.39
N SER A 109 -3.17 13.60 20.69
CA SER A 109 -4.30 14.42 21.13
C SER A 109 -4.38 15.74 20.35
N ASP A 110 -3.22 16.35 20.09
CA ASP A 110 -3.06 17.55 19.27
C ASP A 110 -3.55 17.34 17.81
N GLU A 111 -3.27 16.20 17.19
CA GLU A 111 -3.76 15.86 15.83
C GLU A 111 -5.28 15.63 15.79
N ILE A 112 -5.86 15.01 16.82
CA ILE A 112 -7.32 14.80 16.90
C ILE A 112 -8.03 16.15 17.03
N ILE A 113 -7.51 17.04 17.86
CA ILE A 113 -8.13 18.33 18.14
C ILE A 113 -8.02 19.24 16.93
N ASN A 114 -6.84 19.36 16.31
CA ASN A 114 -6.65 20.22 15.13
C ASN A 114 -7.59 19.87 13.96
N LEU A 115 -8.08 18.63 13.87
CA LEU A 115 -8.96 18.20 12.80
C LEU A 115 -10.43 18.64 13.00
N TYR A 116 -10.86 18.88 14.25
CA TYR A 116 -12.28 19.11 14.58
C TYR A 116 -12.52 20.40 15.36
N TYR A 117 -11.47 21.00 15.92
CA TYR A 117 -11.54 22.24 16.66
C TYR A 117 -11.77 23.44 15.74
N LYS A 118 -12.67 24.32 16.16
CA LYS A 118 -12.82 25.67 15.60
C LYS A 118 -12.74 26.66 16.74
N THR A 119 -11.92 27.69 16.58
CA THR A 119 -11.82 28.78 17.54
C THR A 119 -13.21 29.38 17.78
N TYR A 120 -13.59 29.50 19.05
CA TYR A 120 -14.85 30.11 19.45
C TYR A 120 -14.91 31.55 18.94
N GLN A 121 -16.07 31.97 18.42
CA GLN A 121 -16.30 33.34 18.00
C GLN A 121 -17.25 33.98 19.00
N ALA A 122 -16.77 35.00 19.74
CA ALA A 122 -17.61 35.70 20.70
C ALA A 122 -18.73 36.47 19.97
N PRO A 123 -19.99 36.40 20.43
CA PRO A 123 -21.05 37.26 19.92
C PRO A 123 -20.74 38.74 20.18
N THR A 124 -20.76 39.57 19.14
CA THR A 124 -20.38 41.01 19.19
C THR A 124 -21.51 41.96 19.58
N SER A 125 -22.68 41.46 19.99
CA SER A 125 -23.88 42.27 20.16
C SER A 125 -24.09 42.71 21.62
N GLN A 126 -23.51 43.85 22.03
CA GLN A 126 -24.03 44.63 23.16
C GLN A 126 -24.05 46.14 22.86
N ARG A 127 -25.17 46.77 23.19
CA ARG A 127 -25.48 48.19 22.99
C ARG A 127 -24.79 49.03 24.07
N SER A 128 -24.01 50.02 23.66
CA SER A 128 -23.07 50.76 24.50
C SER A 128 -23.72 51.61 25.60
N GLY A 129 -23.37 51.32 26.85
CA GLY A 129 -23.11 52.32 27.89
C GLY A 129 -21.64 52.18 28.29
N LEU A 130 -20.82 53.22 28.12
CA LEU A 130 -19.38 53.14 28.35
C LEU A 130 -19.09 53.14 29.86
N SER A 131 -18.89 51.96 30.44
CA SER A 131 -18.26 51.76 31.75
C SER A 131 -16.84 51.22 31.55
N GLU A 132 -15.94 51.45 32.51
CA GLU A 132 -14.56 50.95 32.45
C GLU A 132 -14.47 49.42 32.30
N LEU A 133 -15.44 48.69 32.88
CA LEU A 133 -15.62 47.24 32.70
C LEU A 133 -15.84 46.85 31.24
N ASN A 134 -16.60 47.64 30.50
CA ASN A 134 -16.82 47.42 29.07
C ASN A 134 -15.53 47.67 28.28
N THR A 135 -14.68 48.63 28.68
CA THR A 135 -13.41 48.90 28.00
C THR A 135 -12.44 47.72 28.09
N ASP A 136 -12.23 47.18 29.30
CA ASP A 136 -11.33 46.02 29.48
C ASP A 136 -11.84 44.79 28.71
N PHE A 137 -13.15 44.57 28.71
CA PHE A 137 -13.76 43.48 27.95
C PHE A 137 -13.55 43.61 26.43
N PHE A 138 -13.79 44.79 25.86
CA PHE A 138 -13.60 45.00 24.42
C PHE A 138 -12.12 44.91 24.02
N LEU A 139 -11.20 45.40 24.86
CA LEU A 139 -9.77 45.26 24.62
C LEU A 139 -9.33 43.79 24.72
N ALA A 140 -9.86 43.03 25.68
CA ALA A 140 -9.63 41.59 25.78
C ALA A 140 -10.10 40.87 24.51
N LEU A 141 -11.26 41.27 23.97
CA LEU A 141 -11.81 40.72 22.75
C LEU A 141 -10.96 41.07 21.51
N GLU A 142 -10.36 42.25 21.46
CA GLU A 142 -9.41 42.62 20.40
C GLU A 142 -8.16 41.72 20.44
N PHE A 143 -7.56 41.53 21.62
CA PHE A 143 -6.44 40.59 21.79
C PHE A 143 -6.84 39.15 21.44
N TYR A 144 -8.04 38.72 21.84
CA TYR A 144 -8.58 37.41 21.49
C TYR A 144 -8.70 37.22 19.98
N ASN A 145 -9.27 38.20 19.27
CA ASN A 145 -9.47 38.15 17.83
C ASN A 145 -8.13 38.22 17.07
N THR A 146 -7.12 38.86 17.63
CA THR A 146 -5.75 38.90 17.11
C THR A 146 -4.89 37.71 17.56
N ARG A 147 -5.47 36.76 18.30
CA ARG A 147 -4.84 35.53 18.84
C ARG A 147 -3.73 35.78 19.85
N ASP A 148 -3.69 36.96 20.46
CA ASP A 148 -2.84 37.24 21.62
C ASP A 148 -3.59 36.78 22.89
N TYR A 149 -3.66 35.45 23.04
CA TYR A 149 -4.48 34.84 24.09
C TYR A 149 -3.91 35.05 25.49
N GLU A 150 -2.60 35.27 25.62
CA GLU A 150 -1.98 35.65 26.89
C GLU A 150 -2.56 36.97 27.42
N LYS A 151 -2.57 38.04 26.61
CA LYS A 151 -3.14 39.33 27.00
C LYS A 151 -4.66 39.27 27.12
N ALA A 152 -5.32 38.52 26.23
CA ALA A 152 -6.75 38.32 26.31
C ALA A 152 -7.15 37.66 27.64
N ALA A 153 -6.48 36.59 28.04
CA ALA A 153 -6.72 35.92 29.32
C ALA A 153 -6.49 36.85 30.50
N ALA A 154 -5.42 37.66 30.49
CA ALA A 154 -5.14 38.62 31.56
C ALA A 154 -6.27 39.64 31.72
N LEU A 155 -6.75 40.23 30.61
CA LEU A 155 -7.83 41.21 30.65
C LEU A 155 -9.19 40.58 30.97
N PHE A 156 -9.52 39.41 30.42
CA PHE A 156 -10.76 38.71 30.80
C PHE A 156 -10.75 38.32 32.28
N ASN A 157 -9.61 37.89 32.84
CA ASN A 157 -9.51 37.65 34.28
C ASN A 157 -9.76 38.93 35.10
N LYS A 158 -9.22 40.08 34.67
CA LYS A 158 -9.52 41.38 35.28
C LYS A 158 -11.01 41.72 35.22
N VAL A 159 -11.69 41.42 34.11
CA VAL A 159 -13.15 41.59 34.00
C VAL A 159 -13.89 40.65 34.97
N VAL A 160 -13.47 39.38 35.06
CA VAL A 160 -14.08 38.37 35.96
C VAL A 160 -13.85 38.70 37.44
N GLU A 161 -12.70 39.27 37.81
CA GLU A 161 -12.45 39.72 39.19
C GLU A 161 -13.46 40.79 39.64
N ASN A 162 -13.82 41.70 38.73
CA ASN A 162 -14.76 42.77 39.00
C ASN A 162 -16.23 42.34 38.82
N ASN A 163 -16.50 41.39 37.93
CA ASN A 163 -17.82 40.82 37.71
C ASN A 163 -17.76 39.29 37.63
N PRO A 164 -17.72 38.59 38.79
CA PRO A 164 -17.56 37.14 38.82
C PRO A 164 -18.69 36.35 38.17
N ASN A 165 -19.85 36.97 37.95
CA ASN A 165 -21.04 36.33 37.40
C ASN A 165 -21.17 36.53 35.88
N ASP A 166 -20.24 37.26 35.24
CA ASP A 166 -20.21 37.36 33.79
C ASP A 166 -19.65 36.08 33.16
N MET A 167 -20.53 35.11 32.90
CA MET A 167 -20.15 33.82 32.33
C MET A 167 -19.57 33.94 30.91
N GLN A 168 -19.84 35.03 30.18
CA GLN A 168 -19.20 35.26 28.89
C GLN A 168 -17.70 35.52 29.08
N SER A 169 -17.34 36.39 30.02
CA SER A 169 -15.94 36.67 30.36
C SER A 169 -15.24 35.46 30.99
N VAL A 170 -15.95 34.69 31.83
CA VAL A 170 -15.41 33.43 32.38
C VAL A 170 -15.12 32.43 31.26
N LEU A 171 -16.06 32.24 30.32
CA LEU A 171 -15.85 31.36 29.17
C LEU A 171 -14.65 31.82 28.34
N LEU A 172 -14.59 33.10 27.97
CA LEU A 172 -13.54 33.64 27.12
C LEU A 172 -12.16 33.62 27.79
N SER A 173 -12.07 33.83 29.11
CA SER A 173 -10.87 33.58 29.89
C SER A 173 -10.43 32.10 29.81
N GLY A 174 -11.40 31.18 29.96
CA GLY A 174 -11.18 29.75 29.83
C GLY A 174 -10.66 29.34 28.46
N VAL A 175 -11.27 29.84 27.38
CA VAL A 175 -10.86 29.57 26.01
C VAL A 175 -9.47 30.17 25.72
N SER A 176 -9.20 31.39 26.19
CA SER A 176 -7.87 32.00 26.04
C SER A 176 -6.80 31.17 26.77
N SER A 177 -7.09 30.71 27.99
CA SER A 177 -6.21 29.83 28.74
C SER A 177 -6.01 28.47 28.06
N PHE A 178 -7.05 27.93 27.42
CA PHE A 178 -6.97 26.69 26.65
C PHE A 178 -6.01 26.82 25.46
N GLU A 179 -6.09 27.92 24.71
CA GLU A 179 -5.20 28.20 23.57
C GLU A 179 -3.73 28.35 24.01
N GLU A 180 -3.51 28.93 25.19
CA GLU A 180 -2.20 29.01 25.85
C GLU A 180 -1.74 27.68 26.49
N ARG A 181 -2.49 26.59 26.29
CA ARG A 181 -2.25 25.26 26.89
C ARG A 181 -2.22 25.27 28.44
N LYS A 182 -2.79 26.30 29.06
CA LYS A 182 -3.00 26.43 30.51
C LYS A 182 -4.26 25.68 30.92
N TYR A 183 -4.20 24.35 30.76
CA TYR A 183 -5.38 23.48 30.91
C TYR A 183 -5.98 23.47 32.32
N PRO A 184 -5.23 23.53 33.43
CA PRO A 184 -5.82 23.61 34.77
C PRO A 184 -6.71 24.86 34.95
N GLU A 185 -6.24 26.01 34.48
CA GLU A 185 -6.95 27.30 34.54
C GLU A 185 -8.17 27.30 33.62
N ALA A 186 -8.02 26.75 32.42
CA ALA A 186 -9.10 26.57 31.46
C ALA A 186 -10.23 25.70 32.04
N LYS A 187 -9.89 24.51 32.57
CA LYS A 187 -10.86 23.59 33.21
C LYS A 187 -11.63 24.27 34.34
N ARG A 188 -10.94 25.01 35.21
CA ARG A 188 -11.59 25.75 36.31
C ARG A 188 -12.63 26.74 35.79
N SER A 189 -12.31 27.44 34.70
CA SER A 189 -13.20 28.41 34.07
C SER A 189 -14.43 27.71 33.45
N PHE A 190 -14.23 26.61 32.73
CA PHE A 190 -15.34 25.86 32.12
C PHE A 190 -16.26 25.22 33.17
N VAL A 191 -15.70 24.61 34.21
CA VAL A 191 -16.50 24.06 35.32
C VAL A 191 -17.32 25.15 36.00
N LYS A 192 -16.79 26.37 36.14
CA LYS A 192 -17.55 27.50 36.69
C LYS A 192 -18.75 27.85 35.80
N VAL A 193 -18.57 27.93 34.48
CA VAL A 193 -19.65 28.20 33.52
C VAL A 193 -20.72 27.11 33.55
N ILE A 194 -20.32 25.83 33.65
CA ILE A 194 -21.24 24.70 33.72
C ILE A 194 -22.04 24.72 35.03
N ASN A 195 -21.37 24.96 36.16
CA ASN A 195 -22.00 24.95 37.49
C ASN A 195 -22.97 26.12 37.71
N ASP A 196 -22.84 27.21 36.96
CA ASP A 196 -23.77 28.33 36.99
C ASP A 196 -25.19 27.91 36.53
N ASN A 197 -25.31 26.86 35.70
CA ASN A 197 -26.55 26.19 35.28
C ASN A 197 -27.63 27.06 34.59
N ASP A 198 -27.48 28.38 34.55
CA ASP A 198 -28.42 29.32 33.95
C ASP A 198 -27.71 30.33 33.04
N ASN A 199 -27.04 29.81 32.01
CA ASN A 199 -26.40 30.64 30.99
C ASN A 199 -26.36 29.95 29.62
N LEU A 200 -26.16 30.77 28.58
CA LEU A 200 -26.13 30.33 27.18
C LEU A 200 -24.81 29.64 26.77
N PHE A 201 -23.83 29.56 27.67
CA PHE A 201 -22.46 29.14 27.37
C PHE A 201 -22.14 27.72 27.84
N ILE A 202 -23.08 27.04 28.50
CA ILE A 202 -22.90 25.70 29.09
C ILE A 202 -22.41 24.71 28.04
N GLU A 203 -23.10 24.60 26.90
CA GLU A 203 -22.74 23.64 25.85
C GLU A 203 -21.31 23.86 25.33
N THR A 204 -20.91 25.13 25.16
CA THR A 204 -19.54 25.50 24.76
C THR A 204 -18.53 25.17 25.86
N ALA A 205 -18.84 25.44 27.13
CA ALA A 205 -17.97 25.11 28.23
C ALA A 205 -17.76 23.59 28.38
N GLU A 206 -18.81 22.79 28.23
CA GLU A 206 -18.70 21.32 28.25
C GLU A 206 -17.83 20.80 27.11
N TRP A 207 -18.01 21.36 25.91
CA TRP A 207 -17.17 21.03 24.76
C TRP A 207 -15.70 21.30 25.03
N TYR A 208 -15.36 22.52 25.47
CA TYR A 208 -13.98 22.87 25.77
C TYR A 208 -13.41 22.09 26.96
N LEU A 209 -14.22 21.76 27.97
CA LEU A 209 -13.82 20.90 29.08
C LEU A 209 -13.46 19.49 28.59
N ALA A 210 -14.26 18.93 27.68
CA ALA A 210 -13.95 17.65 27.04
C ALA A 210 -12.62 17.71 26.27
N LEU A 211 -12.38 18.78 25.52
CA LEU A 211 -11.10 18.99 24.83
C LEU A 211 -9.93 19.15 25.79
N CYS A 212 -10.12 19.82 26.94
CA CYS A 212 -9.11 19.87 27.99
C CYS A 212 -8.74 18.46 28.48
N TYR A 213 -9.73 17.59 28.71
CA TYR A 213 -9.45 16.20 29.13
C TYR A 213 -8.71 15.41 28.05
N VAL A 214 -9.03 15.62 26.77
CA VAL A 214 -8.30 15.00 25.64
C VAL A 214 -6.83 15.46 25.60
N ASN A 215 -6.57 16.76 25.78
CA ASN A 215 -5.22 17.31 25.78
C ASN A 215 -4.37 16.89 26.97
N THR A 216 -4.99 16.62 28.12
CA THR A 216 -4.30 16.20 29.35
C THR A 216 -4.31 14.70 29.57
N ASP A 217 -4.67 13.92 28.54
CA ASP A 217 -4.72 12.45 28.57
C ASP A 217 -5.64 11.86 29.67
N GLU A 218 -6.65 12.62 30.09
CA GLU A 218 -7.68 12.16 31.03
C GLU A 218 -8.80 11.43 30.27
N LYS A 219 -8.43 10.31 29.67
CA LYS A 219 -9.22 9.57 28.68
C LYS A 219 -10.62 9.20 29.16
N GLU A 220 -10.77 8.69 30.39
CA GLU A 220 -12.06 8.28 30.94
C GLU A 220 -13.02 9.48 31.05
N LYS A 221 -12.52 10.61 31.56
CA LYS A 221 -13.30 11.85 31.70
C LYS A 221 -13.66 12.44 30.34
N ALA A 222 -12.72 12.41 29.40
CA ALA A 222 -12.97 12.84 28.03
C ALA A 222 -14.10 12.02 27.39
N ILE A 223 -14.04 10.69 27.48
CA ILE A 223 -15.07 9.80 26.92
C ILE A 223 -16.43 10.06 27.58
N GLN A 224 -16.48 10.16 28.90
CA GLN A 224 -17.73 10.42 29.63
C GLN A 224 -18.37 11.76 29.20
N THR A 225 -17.57 12.83 29.15
CA THR A 225 -18.06 14.17 28.78
C THR A 225 -18.50 14.22 27.33
N LEU A 226 -17.72 13.62 26.41
CA LEU A 226 -18.08 13.57 24.99
C LEU A 226 -19.32 12.70 24.72
N GLU A 227 -19.56 11.66 25.53
CA GLU A 227 -20.78 10.85 25.42
C GLU A 227 -22.03 11.64 25.83
N ALA A 228 -21.94 12.46 26.87
CA ALA A 228 -23.01 13.38 27.26
C ALA A 228 -23.32 14.38 26.12
N ILE A 229 -22.30 15.11 25.65
CA ILE A 229 -22.44 16.08 24.54
C ILE A 229 -23.05 15.44 23.28
N LYS A 230 -22.64 14.22 22.95
CA LYS A 230 -23.17 13.47 21.80
C LYS A 230 -24.67 13.16 21.97
N ASN A 231 -25.12 12.87 23.18
CA ASN A 231 -26.50 12.47 23.47
C ASN A 231 -27.45 13.68 23.56
N ASP A 232 -26.95 14.83 24.03
CA ASP A 232 -27.74 16.06 24.16
C ASP A 232 -28.13 16.66 22.80
N GLY A 233 -27.43 16.29 21.73
CA GLY A 233 -27.81 16.62 20.36
C GLY A 233 -27.58 18.09 19.96
N GLY A 234 -26.82 18.84 20.77
CA GLY A 234 -26.44 20.23 20.51
C GLY A 234 -25.47 20.42 19.34
N ILE A 235 -24.96 21.64 19.19
CA ILE A 235 -24.05 22.05 18.11
C ILE A 235 -22.77 21.20 18.05
N TYR A 236 -22.29 20.68 19.18
CA TYR A 236 -21.05 19.87 19.23
C TYR A 236 -21.27 18.36 19.09
N GLY A 237 -22.52 17.87 19.07
CA GLY A 237 -22.81 16.43 19.13
C GLY A 237 -22.22 15.61 17.96
N LYS A 238 -22.14 16.21 16.76
CA LYS A 238 -21.51 15.57 15.60
C LYS A 238 -19.99 15.42 15.77
N ASP A 239 -19.32 16.43 16.30
CA ASP A 239 -17.87 16.44 16.46
C ASP A 239 -17.46 15.58 17.66
N ALA A 240 -18.23 15.59 18.75
CA ALA A 240 -18.06 14.66 19.87
C ALA A 240 -18.08 13.19 19.42
N ARG A 241 -19.00 12.83 18.52
CA ARG A 241 -19.06 11.47 17.93
C ARG A 241 -17.80 11.11 17.15
N LYS A 242 -17.18 12.06 16.45
CA LYS A 242 -15.96 11.83 15.67
C LYS A 242 -14.76 11.62 16.59
N ILE A 243 -14.62 12.44 17.63
CA ILE A 243 -13.54 12.33 18.62
C ILE A 243 -13.66 11.00 19.38
N LEU A 244 -14.86 10.61 19.82
CA LEU A 244 -15.09 9.32 20.50
C LEU A 244 -14.64 8.10 19.68
N ARG A 245 -14.80 8.12 18.35
CA ARG A 245 -14.32 7.03 17.47
C ARG A 245 -12.80 6.93 17.38
N LYS A 246 -12.08 7.98 17.76
CA LYS A 246 -10.61 8.03 17.75
C LYS A 246 -10.03 7.73 19.12
N LEU A 247 -10.77 8.01 20.19
CA LEU A 247 -10.37 7.70 21.56
C LEU A 247 -10.61 6.24 21.94
N LYS A 248 -11.63 5.59 21.38
CA LYS A 248 -11.91 4.15 21.58
C LYS A 248 -11.02 3.30 20.69
#